data_AF-A0A061LUV0-F1
#
_entry.id   AF-A0A061LUV0-F1
#
_cell.length_a   1.000
_cell.length_b   1.000
_cell.length_c   1.000
_cell.angle_alpha   90.00
_cell.angle_beta   90.00
_cell.angle_gamma   90.00
#
_symmetry.space_group_name_H-M   'P 1'
#
loop_
_entity.id
_entity.type
_entity.pdbx_description
1 polymer ?
#
loop_
_entity_poly.entity_id
_entity_poly.type
_entity_poly.pdbx_seq_one_letter_code
_entity_poly.pdbx_strand_id
1 'polypeptide(L)'
;MPAPQIIAVVGFGLLGALLLGALFLVPRIRARGARIAALAAGIVLLLGAVAGAAGAVAVGTAQQASPLRAVEQRAESGVGGESGTLPADFVDARELEPRIEVELRYAGTRNFTGRVVDGYETDDRAILQRDAAVALAEVQRDLAAEGLGLRVYDAYRPTRAVRFFMDWARTDDDSTREEYYPDFEKPQLFELGYIAERSKHSLGGTVDLTLLDLASGEVLDMGGPFDFFGERSHYDAAGLTAEQSGNRTRLRDAMIARGFEPYELEWWHFSYPLGDDARPFDAPVR
;
A
#
# COMPACT_ATOMS: atom_id res chain seq x y z
N MET A 1 35.63 -29.02 -55.31
CA MET A 1 35.37 -28.66 -56.72
C MET A 1 34.71 -29.85 -57.41
N PRO A 2 33.72 -29.69 -58.30
CA PRO A 2 33.26 -28.45 -58.94
C PRO A 2 31.78 -28.08 -58.65
N ALA A 3 31.49 -26.78 -58.64
CA ALA A 3 30.22 -26.19 -59.11
C ALA A 3 30.38 -25.96 -60.65
N PRO A 4 29.35 -25.71 -61.50
CA PRO A 4 28.39 -24.59 -61.41
C PRO A 4 26.97 -25.00 -61.95
N GLN A 5 25.89 -24.22 -62.09
CA GLN A 5 25.69 -22.95 -62.81
C GLN A 5 24.35 -22.29 -62.44
N ILE A 6 24.34 -20.96 -62.64
CA ILE A 6 23.25 -19.97 -62.55
C ILE A 6 22.47 -19.94 -63.87
N ILE A 7 21.13 -19.82 -63.85
CA ILE A 7 20.35 -18.99 -64.80
C ILE A 7 19.11 -18.40 -64.08
N ALA A 8 18.93 -17.09 -64.23
CA ALA A 8 17.80 -16.29 -63.75
C ALA A 8 16.68 -16.19 -64.78
N VAL A 9 15.41 -16.03 -64.37
CA VAL A 9 14.37 -15.29 -65.14
C VAL A 9 13.36 -14.62 -64.20
N VAL A 10 13.07 -13.37 -64.54
CA VAL A 10 12.12 -12.40 -63.99
C VAL A 10 10.66 -12.78 -64.25
N GLY A 11 9.71 -12.40 -63.38
CA GLY A 11 8.28 -12.47 -63.71
C GLY A 11 7.36 -11.77 -62.71
N PHE A 12 7.08 -10.48 -62.95
CA PHE A 12 5.89 -9.79 -62.43
C PHE A 12 4.64 -10.34 -63.12
N GLY A 13 3.56 -10.60 -62.36
CA GLY A 13 2.28 -11.05 -62.91
C GLY A 13 1.11 -10.72 -61.98
N LEU A 14 0.33 -9.72 -62.39
CA LEU A 14 -0.89 -9.21 -61.78
C LEU A 14 -2.12 -10.06 -62.18
N LEU A 15 -3.22 -9.83 -61.46
CA LEU A 15 -4.64 -10.02 -61.84
C LEU A 15 -5.29 -11.42 -61.74
N GLY A 16 -6.49 -11.45 -61.13
CA GLY A 16 -7.47 -12.51 -61.37
C GLY A 16 -8.52 -12.74 -60.28
N ALA A 17 -9.44 -11.79 -60.07
CA ALA A 17 -10.69 -12.03 -59.35
C ALA A 17 -11.68 -12.81 -60.23
N LEU A 18 -12.59 -13.62 -59.64
CA LEU A 18 -13.97 -13.76 -60.14
C LEU A 18 -14.91 -14.50 -59.16
N LEU A 19 -16.10 -13.91 -59.09
CA LEU A 19 -17.34 -14.24 -58.35
C LEU A 19 -18.10 -15.46 -58.89
N LEU A 20 -19.00 -16.01 -58.04
CA LEU A 20 -20.37 -16.49 -58.33
C LEU A 20 -21.05 -16.84 -56.99
N GLY A 21 -22.32 -16.56 -56.65
CA GLY A 21 -23.45 -15.93 -57.33
C GLY A 21 -24.80 -16.55 -56.87
N ALA A 22 -25.69 -15.71 -56.30
CA ALA A 22 -27.18 -15.72 -56.28
C ALA A 22 -27.99 -16.82 -55.53
N LEU A 23 -28.90 -16.52 -54.56
CA LEU A 23 -30.27 -15.89 -54.56
C LEU A 23 -31.42 -16.93 -54.77
N PHE A 24 -32.46 -17.09 -53.93
CA PHE A 24 -33.73 -16.34 -53.72
C PHE A 24 -34.44 -16.90 -52.45
N LEU A 25 -35.33 -16.25 -51.66
CA LEU A 25 -36.62 -15.61 -51.97
C LEU A 25 -37.19 -14.84 -50.72
N VAL A 26 -37.97 -13.78 -50.95
CA VAL A 26 -38.62 -12.82 -49.99
C VAL A 26 -40.16 -12.87 -50.23
N PRO A 27 -41.11 -12.56 -49.30
CA PRO A 27 -41.64 -11.17 -49.17
C PRO A 27 -42.24 -10.68 -47.81
N ARG A 28 -41.83 -9.43 -47.46
CA ARG A 28 -42.59 -8.21 -47.02
C ARG A 28 -43.38 -8.22 -45.69
N ILE A 29 -43.32 -7.14 -44.86
CA ILE A 29 -44.03 -5.84 -45.05
C ILE A 29 -43.34 -4.63 -44.32
N ARG A 30 -43.41 -3.48 -45.02
CA ARG A 30 -43.22 -2.01 -44.76
C ARG A 30 -43.24 -1.45 -43.32
N ALA A 31 -42.78 -0.23 -42.98
CA ALA A 31 -41.91 0.84 -43.53
C ALA A 31 -42.01 2.05 -42.53
N ARG A 32 -40.96 2.82 -42.21
CA ARG A 32 -40.61 4.21 -42.67
C ARG A 32 -39.87 4.88 -41.48
N GLY A 33 -38.84 5.73 -41.55
CA GLY A 33 -37.96 6.38 -42.56
C GLY A 33 -36.99 7.26 -41.73
N ALA A 34 -35.65 7.26 -41.91
CA ALA A 34 -34.84 7.97 -42.92
C ALA A 34 -35.08 9.50 -42.95
N ARG A 35 -34.10 10.43 -43.03
CA ARG A 35 -32.65 10.41 -43.26
C ARG A 35 -32.07 11.85 -43.07
N ILE A 36 -30.74 11.90 -42.98
CA ILE A 36 -29.80 13.04 -42.93
C ILE A 36 -29.58 13.69 -44.32
N ALA A 37 -29.09 14.96 -44.35
CA ALA A 37 -28.22 15.68 -45.34
C ALA A 37 -28.79 17.07 -45.72
N ALA A 38 -28.10 18.17 -46.02
CA ALA A 38 -26.71 18.69 -46.14
C ALA A 38 -26.84 20.25 -46.10
N LEU A 39 -25.82 21.12 -45.97
CA LEU A 39 -24.82 21.55 -46.97
C LEU A 39 -24.06 22.79 -46.43
N ALA A 40 -22.87 23.09 -46.97
CA ALA A 40 -21.94 24.16 -46.57
C ALA A 40 -21.99 25.44 -47.45
N ALA A 41 -21.34 26.49 -46.90
CA ALA A 41 -20.65 27.64 -47.53
C ALA A 41 -21.43 28.93 -47.92
N GLY A 42 -20.87 30.09 -47.51
CA GLY A 42 -21.16 31.44 -48.03
C GLY A 42 -20.59 32.58 -47.15
N ILE A 43 -19.72 33.43 -47.71
CA ILE A 43 -18.88 34.46 -47.04
C ILE A 43 -19.45 35.90 -47.26
N VAL A 44 -18.99 36.84 -46.41
CA VAL A 44 -18.89 38.33 -46.52
C VAL A 44 -20.16 39.19 -46.33
N LEU A 45 -20.21 40.38 -45.69
CA LEU A 45 -19.22 41.44 -45.34
C LEU A 45 -19.86 42.46 -44.34
N LEU A 46 -19.01 43.31 -43.70
CA LEU A 46 -19.23 44.66 -43.11
C LEU A 46 -19.32 44.88 -41.58
N LEU A 47 -18.11 45.15 -41.02
CA LEU A 47 -17.64 46.34 -40.27
C LEU A 47 -18.53 47.02 -39.20
N GLY A 48 -17.94 47.14 -38.00
CA GLY A 48 -18.26 48.18 -37.01
C GLY A 48 -17.39 48.03 -35.75
N ALA A 49 -16.31 48.80 -35.66
CA ALA A 49 -15.43 48.87 -34.49
C ALA A 49 -16.13 49.54 -33.29
N VAL A 50 -15.75 49.18 -32.06
CA VAL A 50 -15.14 50.07 -31.05
C VAL A 50 -14.93 49.30 -29.73
N ALA A 51 -13.77 49.58 -29.13
CA ALA A 51 -13.20 49.02 -27.91
C ALA A 51 -14.04 49.20 -26.64
N GLY A 52 -13.82 48.33 -25.65
CA GLY A 52 -14.29 48.57 -24.28
C GLY A 52 -14.03 47.43 -23.30
N ALA A 53 -13.05 47.65 -22.40
CA ALA A 53 -12.88 47.03 -21.08
C ALA A 53 -12.56 45.52 -20.99
N ALA A 54 -11.29 45.25 -20.75
CA ALA A 54 -10.84 44.04 -20.06
C ALA A 54 -11.37 44.02 -18.62
N GLY A 55 -12.21 43.04 -18.31
CA GLY A 55 -12.50 42.60 -16.95
C GLY A 55 -12.03 41.16 -16.82
N ALA A 56 -10.81 40.95 -16.33
CA ALA A 56 -10.33 39.63 -15.98
C ALA A 56 -11.03 39.17 -14.70
N VAL A 57 -11.97 38.24 -14.83
CA VAL A 57 -12.51 37.49 -13.69
C VAL A 57 -11.47 36.42 -13.36
N ALA A 58 -10.75 36.62 -12.25
CA ALA A 58 -9.91 35.60 -11.67
C ALA A 58 -10.84 34.50 -11.12
N VAL A 59 -10.95 33.39 -11.85
CA VAL A 59 -11.49 32.14 -11.32
C VAL A 59 -10.42 31.58 -10.39
N GLY A 60 -10.54 31.90 -9.10
CA GLY A 60 -9.77 31.24 -8.06
C GLY A 60 -10.17 29.78 -8.02
N THR A 61 -9.24 28.89 -8.38
CA THR A 61 -9.38 27.45 -8.15
C THR A 61 -9.33 27.23 -6.65
N ALA A 62 -10.49 27.15 -6.01
CA ALA A 62 -10.63 26.60 -4.68
C ALA A 62 -10.21 25.13 -4.75
N GLN A 63 -8.97 24.85 -4.37
CA GLN A 63 -8.47 23.51 -4.17
C GLN A 63 -9.27 22.91 -3.02
N GLN A 64 -10.24 22.04 -3.35
CA GLN A 64 -10.98 21.30 -2.35
C GLN A 64 -9.99 20.44 -1.56
N ALA A 65 -9.86 20.76 -0.27
CA ALA A 65 -9.03 20.00 0.65
C ALA A 65 -9.54 18.56 0.70
N SER A 66 -8.62 17.61 0.56
CA SER A 66 -8.89 16.18 0.73
C SER A 66 -9.53 15.91 2.10
N PRO A 67 -10.53 15.02 2.21
CA PRO A 67 -11.22 14.72 3.47
C PRO A 67 -10.30 14.26 4.62
N LEU A 68 -9.04 13.88 4.33
CA LEU A 68 -8.02 13.58 5.34
C LEU A 68 -7.63 14.78 6.22
N ARG A 69 -7.63 16.00 5.68
CA ARG A 69 -7.30 17.20 6.48
C ARG A 69 -8.31 17.50 7.59
N ALA A 70 -9.56 17.08 7.42
CA ALA A 70 -10.61 17.28 8.43
C ALA A 70 -10.52 16.25 9.57
N VAL A 71 -9.93 15.08 9.31
CA VAL A 71 -9.66 14.05 10.32
C VAL A 71 -8.38 14.39 11.10
N GLU A 72 -7.35 14.90 10.43
CA GLU A 72 -6.10 15.38 11.06
C GLU A 72 -6.35 16.51 12.09
N GLN A 73 -7.21 17.48 11.78
CA GLN A 73 -7.47 18.63 12.67
C GLN A 73 -8.24 18.28 13.95
N ARG A 74 -9.02 17.20 13.98
CA ARG A 74 -9.71 16.79 15.23
C ARG A 74 -8.81 16.05 16.21
N ALA A 75 -7.70 15.51 15.72
CA ALA A 75 -6.71 14.82 16.55
C ALA A 75 -5.79 15.81 17.31
N GLU A 76 -5.78 17.10 16.97
CA GLU A 76 -4.87 18.13 17.51
C GLU A 76 -5.00 18.44 19.01
N SER A 77 -6.00 17.91 19.73
CA SER A 77 -6.29 18.32 21.12
C SER A 77 -5.70 17.46 22.26
N GLY A 78 -4.87 16.45 21.98
CA GLY A 78 -4.31 15.60 23.05
C GLY A 78 -2.98 14.92 22.70
N VAL A 79 -1.86 15.63 22.87
CA VAL A 79 -0.52 15.03 22.83
C VAL A 79 -0.23 14.40 24.19
N GLY A 80 -0.77 13.21 24.43
CA GLY A 80 -0.55 12.42 25.64
C GLY A 80 -1.49 11.23 25.69
N GLY A 81 -0.97 10.02 25.42
CA GLY A 81 -1.72 8.79 25.62
C GLY A 81 -1.96 8.52 27.11
N GLU A 82 -3.02 7.82 27.45
CA GLU A 82 -3.29 7.46 28.85
C GLU A 82 -2.11 6.66 29.42
N SER A 83 -1.47 7.22 30.45
CA SER A 83 -0.38 6.60 31.18
C SER A 83 -0.95 5.66 32.24
N GLY A 84 -0.59 4.38 32.23
CA GLY A 84 -1.12 3.38 33.17
C GLY A 84 -1.02 1.95 32.65
N THR A 85 -1.94 1.09 33.09
CA THR A 85 -2.17 -0.24 32.51
C THR A 85 -3.06 -0.11 31.28
N LEU A 86 -2.84 -0.94 30.26
CA LEU A 86 -3.78 -1.05 29.15
C LEU A 86 -5.17 -1.47 29.65
N PRO A 87 -6.26 -1.02 28.99
CA PRO A 87 -7.58 -1.50 29.33
C PRO A 87 -7.72 -3.02 29.05
N ALA A 88 -8.69 -3.66 29.69
CA ALA A 88 -8.84 -5.13 29.69
C ALA A 88 -9.24 -5.74 28.32
N ASP A 89 -9.57 -4.88 27.36
CA ASP A 89 -9.82 -5.24 25.97
C ASP A 89 -8.54 -5.34 25.13
N PHE A 90 -7.38 -4.93 25.65
CA PHE A 90 -6.09 -5.27 25.07
C PHE A 90 -5.66 -6.67 25.54
N VAL A 91 -5.26 -7.51 24.59
CA VAL A 91 -4.86 -8.90 24.84
C VAL A 91 -3.63 -9.25 24.02
N ASP A 92 -2.84 -10.20 24.50
CA ASP A 92 -1.79 -10.81 23.69
C ASP A 92 -2.42 -11.79 22.68
N ALA A 93 -2.18 -11.58 21.39
CA ALA A 93 -2.70 -12.44 20.32
C ALA A 93 -2.28 -13.92 20.48
N ARG A 94 -1.14 -14.18 21.15
CA ARG A 94 -0.67 -15.54 21.44
C ARG A 94 -1.58 -16.31 22.40
N GLU A 95 -2.37 -15.63 23.22
CA GLU A 95 -3.37 -16.27 24.08
C GLU A 95 -4.53 -16.86 23.26
N LEU A 96 -4.81 -16.28 22.09
CA LEU A 96 -5.88 -16.72 21.18
C LEU A 96 -5.38 -17.73 20.15
N GLU A 97 -4.12 -17.59 19.72
CA GLU A 97 -3.49 -18.50 18.76
C GLU A 97 -1.98 -18.65 19.06
N PRO A 98 -1.57 -19.70 19.78
CA PRO A 98 -0.20 -19.89 20.25
C PRO A 98 0.84 -20.12 19.14
N ARG A 99 0.41 -20.40 17.90
CA ARG A 99 1.30 -20.56 16.74
C ARG A 99 1.85 -19.24 16.20
N ILE A 100 1.27 -18.10 16.58
CA ILE A 100 1.81 -16.78 16.23
C ILE A 100 3.18 -16.64 16.90
N GLU A 101 4.22 -16.47 16.08
CA GLU A 101 5.55 -16.13 16.57
C GLU A 101 5.66 -14.62 16.78
N VAL A 102 6.40 -14.22 17.81
CA VAL A 102 6.64 -12.81 18.13
C VAL A 102 8.13 -12.58 18.29
N GLU A 103 8.64 -11.57 17.59
CA GLU A 103 10.01 -11.07 17.68
C GLU A 103 9.93 -9.55 17.66
N LEU A 104 9.46 -8.93 18.76
CA LEU A 104 9.25 -7.47 18.77
C LEU A 104 10.58 -6.74 18.57
N ARG A 105 10.76 -6.13 17.39
CA ARG A 105 12.05 -5.57 16.96
C ARG A 105 12.48 -4.36 17.78
N TYR A 106 11.51 -3.64 18.36
CA TYR A 106 11.75 -2.48 19.20
C TYR A 106 12.10 -2.82 20.65
N ALA A 107 11.92 -4.06 21.08
CA ALA A 107 12.44 -4.56 22.37
C ALA A 107 13.93 -4.97 22.31
N GLY A 108 14.52 -4.99 21.12
CA GLY A 108 15.94 -5.28 20.89
C GLY A 108 16.67 -4.13 20.19
N THR A 109 17.84 -4.42 19.62
CA THR A 109 18.64 -3.44 18.85
C THR A 109 18.54 -3.64 17.34
N ARG A 110 17.81 -4.67 16.88
CA ARG A 110 17.62 -4.99 15.46
C ARG A 110 16.40 -4.23 14.91
N ASN A 111 16.53 -2.91 14.90
CA ASN A 111 15.56 -1.96 14.37
C ASN A 111 16.30 -0.70 13.89
N PHE A 112 15.60 0.17 13.16
CA PHE A 112 16.20 1.37 12.56
C PHE A 112 16.85 2.33 13.55
N THR A 113 16.52 2.28 14.85
CA THR A 113 17.17 3.13 15.86
C THR A 113 18.47 2.56 16.41
N GLY A 114 18.73 1.26 16.19
CA GLY A 114 19.88 0.53 16.76
C GLY A 114 19.81 0.35 18.28
N ARG A 115 18.69 0.71 18.92
CA ARG A 115 18.53 0.76 20.37
C ARG A 115 17.22 0.09 20.78
N VAL A 116 17.17 -0.33 22.05
CA VAL A 116 15.89 -0.69 22.69
C VAL A 116 15.06 0.58 22.83
N VAL A 117 13.85 0.54 22.27
CA VAL A 117 12.94 1.67 22.18
C VAL A 117 12.18 1.83 23.50
N ASP A 118 12.03 3.07 23.96
CA ASP A 118 11.29 3.35 25.20
C ASP A 118 9.87 2.79 25.15
N GLY A 119 9.44 2.11 26.21
CA GLY A 119 8.13 1.46 26.33
C GLY A 119 8.07 -0.01 25.92
N TYR A 120 9.11 -0.57 25.29
CA TYR A 120 9.20 -2.00 25.02
C TYR A 120 9.98 -2.70 26.14
N GLU A 121 9.28 -3.36 27.07
CA GLU A 121 9.90 -4.06 28.22
C GLU A 121 9.98 -5.58 28.03
N THR A 122 9.34 -6.12 26.99
CA THR A 122 9.41 -7.54 26.57
C THR A 122 9.47 -7.65 25.05
N ASP A 123 10.02 -8.76 24.54
CA ASP A 123 10.15 -9.06 23.11
C ASP A 123 9.16 -10.12 22.60
N ASP A 124 8.32 -10.67 23.48
CA ASP A 124 7.55 -11.89 23.23
C ASP A 124 6.01 -11.73 23.35
N ARG A 125 5.48 -10.51 23.25
CA ARG A 125 4.03 -10.21 23.35
C ARG A 125 3.49 -9.49 22.12
N ALA A 126 2.43 -9.98 21.51
CA ALA A 126 1.73 -9.28 20.42
C ALA A 126 0.44 -8.67 20.97
N ILE A 127 0.57 -7.58 21.72
CA ILE A 127 -0.58 -6.92 22.36
C ILE A 127 -1.39 -6.15 21.32
N LEU A 128 -2.69 -6.42 21.24
CA LEU A 128 -3.65 -5.77 20.34
C LEU A 128 -4.99 -5.56 21.07
N GLN A 129 -5.83 -4.65 20.60
CA GLN A 129 -7.24 -4.66 20.95
C GLN A 129 -7.88 -5.99 20.54
N ARG A 130 -8.80 -6.48 21.37
CA ARG A 130 -9.36 -7.84 21.27
C ARG A 130 -9.88 -8.18 19.89
N ASP A 131 -10.60 -7.29 19.23
CA ASP A 131 -11.18 -7.57 17.91
C ASP A 131 -10.08 -7.77 16.85
N ALA A 132 -9.04 -6.93 16.88
CA ALA A 132 -7.85 -7.09 16.04
C ALA A 132 -7.08 -8.37 16.37
N ALA A 133 -6.93 -8.71 17.66
CA ALA A 133 -6.27 -9.95 18.09
C ALA A 133 -7.03 -11.21 17.63
N VAL A 134 -8.37 -11.20 17.73
CA VAL A 134 -9.24 -12.28 17.23
C VAL A 134 -9.10 -12.42 15.72
N ALA A 135 -9.12 -11.31 14.98
CA ALA A 135 -8.92 -11.32 13.54
C ALA A 135 -7.54 -11.88 13.16
N LEU A 136 -6.47 -11.48 13.86
CA LEU A 136 -5.12 -11.98 13.61
C LEU A 136 -5.00 -13.48 13.89
N ALA A 137 -5.64 -13.97 14.95
CA ALA A 137 -5.72 -15.40 15.26
C ALA A 137 -6.41 -16.19 14.13
N GLU A 138 -7.45 -15.62 13.51
CA GLU A 138 -8.10 -16.23 12.34
C GLU A 138 -7.19 -16.23 11.10
N VAL A 139 -6.42 -15.16 10.86
CA VAL A 139 -5.42 -15.14 9.77
C VAL A 139 -4.41 -16.27 9.95
N GLN A 140 -3.88 -16.44 11.16
CA GLN A 140 -2.94 -17.51 11.46
C GLN A 140 -3.57 -18.91 11.26
N ARG A 141 -4.86 -19.09 11.56
CA ARG A 141 -5.56 -20.36 11.33
C ARG A 141 -5.71 -20.68 9.84
N ASP A 142 -6.00 -19.67 9.01
CA ASP A 142 -6.10 -19.84 7.56
C ASP A 142 -4.75 -20.21 6.96
N LEU A 143 -3.69 -19.45 7.29
CA LEU A 143 -2.33 -19.69 6.79
C LEU A 143 -1.78 -21.04 7.22
N ALA A 144 -2.16 -21.53 8.40
CA ALA A 144 -1.71 -22.83 8.86
C ALA A 144 -2.20 -23.99 7.98
N ALA A 145 -3.33 -23.84 7.27
CA ALA A 145 -3.79 -24.84 6.31
C ALA A 145 -2.87 -24.94 5.08
N GLU A 146 -2.07 -23.90 4.82
CA GLU A 146 -1.05 -23.84 3.77
C GLU A 146 0.36 -24.18 4.28
N GLY A 147 0.50 -24.54 5.56
CA GLY A 147 1.81 -24.77 6.20
C GLY A 147 2.55 -23.49 6.57
N LEU A 148 1.87 -22.34 6.62
CA LEU A 148 2.45 -21.04 6.89
C LEU A 148 2.04 -20.48 8.26
N GLY A 149 2.91 -19.66 8.83
CA GLY A 149 2.68 -18.95 10.08
C GLY A 149 2.99 -17.47 9.99
N LEU A 150 2.66 -16.77 11.05
CA LEU A 150 2.91 -15.34 11.23
C LEU A 150 4.06 -15.14 12.19
N ARG A 151 4.95 -14.20 11.86
CA ARG A 151 5.88 -13.59 12.82
C ARG A 151 5.59 -12.11 12.96
N VAL A 152 5.22 -11.69 14.16
CA VAL A 152 4.94 -10.29 14.51
C VAL A 152 6.24 -9.58 14.90
N TYR A 153 6.51 -8.46 14.24
CA TYR A 153 7.66 -7.56 14.51
C TYR A 153 7.26 -6.35 15.34
N ASP A 154 6.02 -5.89 15.22
CA ASP A 154 5.42 -4.89 16.10
C ASP A 154 3.90 -5.04 16.18
N ALA A 155 3.30 -4.60 17.29
CA ALA A 155 1.85 -4.60 17.51
C ALA A 155 1.46 -3.29 18.21
N TYR A 156 0.83 -3.33 19.38
CA TYR A 156 0.64 -2.12 20.17
C TYR A 156 1.98 -1.42 20.45
N ARG A 157 2.07 -0.15 20.03
CA ARG A 157 3.22 0.73 20.21
C ARG A 157 2.88 1.88 21.16
N PRO A 158 3.49 1.96 22.35
CA PRO A 158 3.23 3.04 23.29
C PRO A 158 3.58 4.41 22.69
N THR A 159 2.85 5.48 23.02
CA THR A 159 3.18 6.81 22.47
C THR A 159 4.59 7.31 22.83
N ARG A 160 5.19 6.83 23.94
CA ARG A 160 6.59 7.10 24.29
C ARG A 160 7.58 6.51 23.29
N ALA A 161 7.27 5.37 22.66
CA ALA A 161 8.08 4.81 21.59
C ALA A 161 8.05 5.72 20.35
N VAL A 162 6.87 6.27 20.02
CA VAL A 162 6.76 7.28 18.95
C VAL A 162 7.62 8.50 19.27
N ARG A 163 7.57 9.02 20.51
CA ARG A 163 8.45 10.12 20.95
C ARG A 163 9.94 9.74 20.87
N PHE A 164 10.29 8.51 21.24
CA PHE A 164 11.65 8.00 21.11
C PHE A 164 12.13 8.03 19.66
N PHE A 165 11.29 7.65 18.68
CA PHE A 165 11.63 7.76 17.26
C PHE A 165 11.86 9.21 16.82
N MET A 166 11.03 10.14 17.29
CA MET A 166 11.22 11.58 17.03
C MET A 166 12.54 12.09 17.59
N ASP A 167 12.88 11.69 18.82
CA ASP A 167 14.11 12.13 19.48
C ASP A 167 15.34 11.49 18.82
N TRP A 168 15.29 10.20 18.49
CA TRP A 168 16.36 9.51 17.75
C TRP A 168 16.67 10.19 16.42
N ALA A 169 15.65 10.61 15.69
CA ALA A 169 15.82 11.26 14.41
C ALA A 169 16.49 12.64 14.47
N ARG A 170 16.49 13.28 15.65
CA ARG A 170 17.18 14.55 15.90
C ARG A 170 18.63 14.36 16.35
N THR A 171 19.08 13.12 16.48
CA THR A 171 20.47 12.79 16.83
C THR A 171 21.32 12.56 15.57
N ASP A 172 22.63 12.73 15.71
CA ASP A 172 23.61 12.43 14.64
C ASP A 172 23.97 10.93 14.53
N ASP A 173 23.22 10.03 15.18
CA ASP A 173 23.48 8.59 15.14
C ASP A 173 22.95 7.93 13.86
N ASP A 174 23.80 7.77 12.86
CA ASP A 174 23.50 7.07 11.60
C ASP A 174 24.06 5.65 11.53
N SER A 175 24.29 5.02 12.69
CA SER A 175 24.87 3.66 12.75
C SER A 175 24.09 2.59 12.00
N THR A 176 22.79 2.81 11.79
CA THR A 176 21.84 1.91 11.12
C THR A 176 21.47 2.33 9.70
N ARG A 177 22.00 3.46 9.22
CA ARG A 177 21.59 4.05 7.94
C ARG A 177 21.69 3.10 6.76
N GLU A 178 22.82 2.39 6.62
CA GLU A 178 23.07 1.50 5.48
C GLU A 178 22.04 0.37 5.40
N GLU A 179 21.54 -0.10 6.55
CA GLU A 179 20.59 -1.21 6.62
C GLU A 179 19.14 -0.74 6.42
N TYR A 180 18.74 0.40 7.01
CA TYR A 180 17.33 0.79 7.11
C TYR A 180 16.94 1.97 6.22
N TYR A 181 17.85 2.90 5.90
CA TYR A 181 17.53 4.10 5.13
C TYR A 181 18.72 4.63 4.32
N PRO A 182 19.35 3.80 3.47
CA PRO A 182 20.61 4.15 2.80
C PRO A 182 20.48 5.38 1.89
N ASP A 183 19.30 5.56 1.29
CA ASP A 183 19.02 6.59 0.30
C ASP A 183 18.56 7.94 0.90
N PHE A 184 18.40 8.00 2.22
CA PHE A 184 17.82 9.17 2.90
C PHE A 184 18.67 9.66 4.08
N GLU A 185 18.55 10.95 4.35
CA GLU A 185 18.96 11.57 5.61
C GLU A 185 17.76 11.56 6.58
N LYS A 186 18.01 11.50 7.90
CA LYS A 186 16.95 11.42 8.92
C LYS A 186 15.82 12.46 8.78
N PRO A 187 16.09 13.76 8.48
CA PRO A 187 14.99 14.73 8.29
C PRO A 187 14.03 14.35 7.17
N GLN A 188 14.52 13.69 6.11
CA GLN A 188 13.70 13.26 4.97
C GLN A 188 12.74 12.12 5.36
N LEU A 189 13.07 11.32 6.38
CA LEU A 189 12.19 10.24 6.86
C LEU A 189 10.84 10.78 7.36
N PHE A 190 10.80 12.03 7.86
CA PHE A 190 9.57 12.72 8.27
C PHE A 190 8.82 13.29 7.07
N GLU A 191 9.54 13.96 6.18
CA GLU A 191 8.95 14.59 4.99
C GLU A 191 8.29 13.55 4.07
N LEU A 192 8.88 12.36 3.99
CA LEU A 192 8.39 11.23 3.21
C LEU A 192 7.34 10.39 3.95
N GLY A 193 7.09 10.67 5.23
CA GLY A 193 6.05 10.02 6.03
C GLY A 193 6.42 8.64 6.60
N TYR A 194 7.68 8.20 6.51
CA TYR A 194 8.16 6.96 7.12
C TYR A 194 8.16 7.01 8.66
N ILE A 195 8.37 8.20 9.23
CA ILE A 195 8.28 8.41 10.68
C ILE A 195 7.20 9.46 10.95
N ALA A 196 6.11 9.03 11.60
CA ALA A 196 4.95 9.87 11.89
C ALA A 196 4.86 10.26 13.38
N GLU A 197 4.52 11.52 13.66
CA GLU A 197 4.31 12.03 15.04
C GLU A 197 3.16 11.30 15.78
N ARG A 198 2.31 10.60 15.04
CA ARG A 198 1.18 9.82 15.54
C ARG A 198 1.17 8.48 14.82
N SER A 199 1.01 7.40 15.57
CA SER A 199 0.97 6.04 15.03
C SER A 199 -0.36 5.37 15.33
N LYS A 200 -0.94 4.70 14.33
CA LYS A 200 -2.12 3.83 14.52
C LYS A 200 -1.83 2.65 15.45
N HIS A 201 -0.57 2.22 15.55
CA HIS A 201 -0.13 1.21 16.53
C HIS A 201 -0.46 1.61 17.96
N SER A 202 -0.41 2.91 18.29
CA SER A 202 -0.75 3.39 19.64
C SER A 202 -2.23 3.22 19.98
N LEU A 203 -3.10 2.97 19.00
CA LEU A 203 -4.51 2.64 19.19
C LEU A 203 -4.74 1.15 19.49
N GLY A 204 -3.76 0.27 19.20
CA GLY A 204 -3.84 -1.18 19.42
C GLY A 204 -4.49 -1.98 18.28
N GLY A 205 -4.77 -1.35 17.14
CA GLY A 205 -5.39 -2.01 15.98
C GLY A 205 -4.41 -2.36 14.87
N THR A 206 -3.14 -2.03 15.01
CA THR A 206 -2.14 -2.16 13.93
C THR A 206 -1.06 -3.17 14.31
N VAL A 207 -0.62 -3.92 13.33
CA VAL A 207 0.39 -4.97 13.46
C VAL A 207 1.33 -4.93 12.26
N ASP A 208 2.63 -5.11 12.54
CA ASP A 208 3.69 -5.27 11.57
C ASP A 208 4.16 -6.72 11.62
N LEU A 209 4.14 -7.43 10.49
CA LEU A 209 4.43 -8.88 10.47
C LEU A 209 4.95 -9.40 9.14
N THR A 210 5.45 -10.63 9.17
CA THR A 210 5.82 -11.42 7.99
C THR A 210 5.23 -12.83 8.05
N LEU A 211 5.40 -13.58 6.96
CA LEU A 211 5.14 -15.01 6.89
C LEU A 211 6.38 -15.81 7.30
N LEU A 212 6.14 -16.97 7.90
CA LEU A 212 7.13 -18.04 8.10
C LEU A 212 6.60 -19.38 7.60
N ASP A 213 7.51 -20.31 7.31
CA ASP A 213 7.18 -21.72 7.10
C ASP A 213 7.04 -22.41 8.46
N LEU A 214 5.91 -23.06 8.72
CA LEU A 214 5.66 -23.68 10.04
C LEU A 214 6.54 -24.91 10.30
N ALA A 215 7.08 -25.55 9.27
CA ALA A 215 7.89 -26.74 9.43
C ALA A 215 9.35 -26.38 9.77
N SER A 216 9.92 -25.37 9.12
CA SER A 216 11.29 -24.90 9.36
C SER A 216 11.38 -23.79 10.41
N GLY A 217 10.32 -23.00 10.58
CA GLY A 217 10.33 -21.75 11.37
C GLY A 217 11.02 -20.59 10.65
N GLU A 218 11.45 -20.77 9.40
CA GLU A 218 12.16 -19.75 8.64
C GLU A 218 11.17 -18.72 8.06
N VAL A 219 11.52 -17.44 8.19
CA VAL A 219 10.74 -16.36 7.57
C VAL A 219 10.87 -16.41 6.05
N LEU A 220 9.76 -16.17 5.37
CA LEU A 220 9.74 -16.13 3.91
C LEU A 220 10.44 -14.87 3.41
N ASP A 221 11.14 -14.98 2.27
CA ASP A 221 11.79 -13.83 1.64
C ASP A 221 10.73 -12.89 1.05
N MET A 222 10.64 -11.70 1.65
CA MET A 222 9.74 -10.62 1.24
C MET A 222 10.45 -9.59 0.34
N GLY A 223 11.72 -9.82 -0.01
CA GLY A 223 12.52 -8.98 -0.88
C GLY A 223 13.18 -7.77 -0.22
N GLY A 224 12.88 -7.50 1.05
CA GLY A 224 13.53 -6.44 1.83
C GLY A 224 13.27 -6.66 3.32
N PRO A 225 14.09 -6.05 4.20
CA PRO A 225 13.88 -6.19 5.63
C PRO A 225 12.67 -5.38 6.09
N PHE A 226 12.12 -5.77 7.24
CA PHE A 226 11.23 -4.93 8.03
C PHE A 226 11.91 -3.59 8.38
N ASP A 227 11.13 -2.51 8.49
CA ASP A 227 11.60 -1.14 8.74
C ASP A 227 12.55 -0.55 7.69
N PHE A 228 12.63 -1.13 6.49
CA PHE A 228 13.37 -0.50 5.39
C PHE A 228 12.60 0.74 4.90
N PHE A 229 13.15 1.93 5.08
CA PHE A 229 12.58 3.18 4.59
C PHE A 229 13.04 3.43 3.16
N GLY A 230 12.23 3.00 2.20
CA GLY A 230 12.45 3.21 0.78
C GLY A 230 11.48 2.46 -0.12
N GLU A 231 11.55 2.72 -1.43
CA GLU A 231 10.63 2.14 -2.42
C GLU A 231 10.61 0.61 -2.42
N ARG A 232 11.69 -0.03 -1.93
CA ARG A 232 11.75 -1.49 -1.79
C ARG A 232 10.70 -2.05 -0.84
N SER A 233 10.22 -1.25 0.11
CA SER A 233 9.18 -1.62 1.08
C SER A 233 7.77 -1.45 0.54
N HIS A 234 7.60 -0.66 -0.51
CA HIS A 234 6.29 -0.50 -1.15
C HIS A 234 5.78 -1.84 -1.64
N TYR A 235 4.49 -2.06 -1.52
CA TYR A 235 3.88 -3.35 -1.81
C TYR A 235 4.21 -3.87 -3.22
N ASP A 236 4.17 -3.00 -4.22
CA ASP A 236 4.43 -3.26 -5.64
C ASP A 236 5.84 -2.85 -6.11
N ALA A 237 6.81 -2.82 -5.19
CA ALA A 237 8.19 -2.44 -5.46
C ALA A 237 8.78 -3.10 -6.73
N ALA A 238 9.47 -2.29 -7.53
CA ALA A 238 10.19 -2.80 -8.70
C ALA A 238 11.32 -3.77 -8.30
N GLY A 239 11.65 -4.69 -9.20
CA GLY A 239 12.77 -5.61 -9.02
C GLY A 239 12.54 -6.72 -7.99
N LEU A 240 11.31 -6.94 -7.52
CA LEU A 240 10.96 -8.14 -6.75
C LEU A 240 11.03 -9.39 -7.64
N THR A 241 11.49 -10.50 -7.09
CA THR A 241 11.33 -11.81 -7.74
C THR A 241 9.86 -12.23 -7.71
N ALA A 242 9.48 -13.19 -8.56
CA ALA A 242 8.12 -13.73 -8.56
C ALA A 242 7.75 -14.36 -7.20
N GLU A 243 8.72 -14.97 -6.52
CA GLU A 243 8.54 -15.53 -5.18
C GLU A 243 8.30 -14.44 -4.13
N GLN A 244 9.13 -13.38 -4.11
CA GLN A 244 8.98 -12.26 -3.17
C GLN A 244 7.63 -11.55 -3.33
N SER A 245 7.24 -11.26 -4.58
CA SER A 245 5.93 -10.66 -4.87
C SER A 245 4.77 -11.61 -4.51
N GLY A 246 4.94 -12.92 -4.75
CA GLY A 246 3.98 -13.94 -4.35
C GLY A 246 3.80 -14.04 -2.82
N ASN A 247 4.89 -13.92 -2.06
CA ASN A 247 4.86 -13.94 -0.59
C ASN A 247 4.15 -12.70 -0.02
N ARG A 248 4.43 -11.51 -0.54
CA ARG A 248 3.69 -10.28 -0.19
C ARG A 248 2.21 -10.38 -0.51
N THR A 249 1.87 -10.95 -1.68
CA THR A 249 0.49 -11.23 -2.09
C THR A 249 -0.23 -12.16 -1.15
N ARG A 250 0.40 -13.28 -0.79
CA ARG A 250 -0.19 -14.21 0.17
C ARG A 250 -0.44 -13.57 1.53
N LEU A 251 0.53 -12.81 2.05
CA LEU A 251 0.38 -12.10 3.31
C LEU A 251 -0.79 -11.11 3.25
N ARG A 252 -0.80 -10.23 2.24
CA ARG A 252 -1.85 -9.22 2.07
C ARG A 252 -3.23 -9.84 1.96
N ASP A 253 -3.38 -10.84 1.10
CA ASP A 253 -4.69 -11.46 0.85
C ASP A 253 -5.22 -12.14 2.11
N ALA A 254 -4.36 -12.82 2.87
CA ALA A 254 -4.74 -13.44 4.15
C ALA A 254 -5.17 -12.40 5.20
N MET A 255 -4.44 -11.28 5.31
CA MET A 255 -4.76 -10.19 6.22
C MET A 255 -6.10 -9.50 5.83
N ILE A 256 -6.27 -9.18 4.54
CA ILE A 256 -7.51 -8.56 4.01
C ILE A 256 -8.72 -9.47 4.21
N ALA A 257 -8.57 -10.78 4.01
CA ALA A 257 -9.66 -11.75 4.19
C ALA A 257 -10.25 -11.72 5.61
N ARG A 258 -9.48 -11.25 6.61
CA ARG A 258 -9.91 -11.09 8.00
C ARG A 258 -10.10 -9.64 8.45
N GLY A 259 -10.20 -8.72 7.49
CA GLY A 259 -10.63 -7.34 7.74
C GLY A 259 -9.51 -6.35 8.03
N PHE A 260 -8.24 -6.72 7.86
CA PHE A 260 -7.14 -5.77 7.95
C PHE A 260 -6.97 -4.97 6.66
N GLU A 261 -6.56 -3.71 6.81
CA GLU A 261 -6.23 -2.79 5.74
C GLU A 261 -4.70 -2.70 5.59
N PRO A 262 -4.13 -3.00 4.41
CA PRO A 262 -2.69 -2.86 4.18
C PRO A 262 -2.29 -1.38 4.07
N TYR A 263 -1.01 -1.10 4.30
CA TYR A 263 -0.40 0.18 3.93
C TYR A 263 0.52 0.02 2.73
N GLU A 264 0.24 0.76 1.65
CA GLU A 264 0.90 0.54 0.35
C GLU A 264 2.42 0.80 0.36
N LEU A 265 2.94 1.61 1.31
CA LEU A 265 4.36 1.92 1.40
C LEU A 265 5.15 0.91 2.26
N GLU A 266 4.47 0.02 2.98
CA GLU A 266 5.09 -0.92 3.93
C GLU A 266 4.42 -2.29 3.80
N TRP A 267 5.05 -3.23 3.11
CA TRP A 267 4.48 -4.56 2.84
C TRP A 267 4.10 -5.37 4.10
N TRP A 268 4.67 -5.03 5.25
CA TRP A 268 4.45 -5.70 6.54
C TRP A 268 3.32 -5.10 7.37
N HIS A 269 2.82 -3.90 7.02
CA HIS A 269 1.98 -3.07 7.90
C HIS A 269 0.48 -3.22 7.61
N PHE A 270 -0.28 -3.57 8.65
CA PHE A 270 -1.71 -3.83 8.54
C PHE A 270 -2.48 -3.23 9.71
N SER A 271 -3.58 -2.52 9.41
CA SER A 271 -4.46 -1.91 10.42
C SER A 271 -5.85 -2.54 10.39
N TYR A 272 -6.35 -2.97 11.55
CA TYR A 272 -7.72 -3.38 11.75
C TYR A 272 -8.59 -2.16 12.11
N PRO A 273 -9.76 -1.96 11.49
CA PRO A 273 -10.68 -0.90 11.86
C PRO A 273 -11.14 -1.03 13.32
N LEU A 274 -11.01 0.06 14.08
CA LEU A 274 -11.43 0.12 15.49
C LEU A 274 -12.69 0.98 15.65
N GLY A 275 -13.32 0.89 16.82
CA GLY A 275 -14.46 1.73 17.19
C GLY A 275 -14.11 3.22 17.31
N ASP A 276 -15.15 4.07 17.26
CA ASP A 276 -15.02 5.54 17.33
C ASP A 276 -14.38 6.06 18.63
N ASP A 277 -14.33 5.24 19.67
CA ASP A 277 -13.74 5.54 20.98
C ASP A 277 -12.26 5.14 21.09
N ALA A 278 -11.68 4.57 20.03
CA ALA A 278 -10.26 4.24 19.97
C ALA A 278 -9.39 5.48 20.15
N ARG A 279 -8.42 5.38 21.07
CA ARG A 279 -7.51 6.47 21.45
C ARG A 279 -6.11 5.93 21.69
N PRO A 280 -5.06 6.78 21.59
CA PRO A 280 -3.70 6.33 21.79
C PRO A 280 -3.39 6.07 23.28
N PHE A 281 -2.61 5.04 23.55
CA PHE A 281 -2.18 4.67 24.91
C PHE A 281 -0.67 4.79 25.09
N ASP A 282 -0.21 5.02 26.32
CA ASP A 282 1.22 5.12 26.67
C ASP A 282 1.66 4.11 27.75
N ALA A 283 0.91 3.02 27.91
CA ALA A 283 1.29 1.91 28.77
C ALA A 283 2.48 1.15 28.15
N PRO A 284 3.49 0.72 28.91
CA PRO A 284 4.57 -0.11 28.34
C PRO A 284 4.07 -1.48 27.88
N VAL A 285 4.73 -2.05 26.87
CA VAL A 285 4.55 -3.45 26.43
C VAL A 285 5.26 -4.36 27.44
N ARG A 286 4.52 -5.24 28.12
CA ARG A 286 4.97 -6.08 29.25
C ARG A 286 4.39 -7.49 29.18
#